data_AF-A0A259LUL2-F1
#
_entry.id   AF-A0A259LUL2-F1
#
_cell.length_a   1.000
_cell.length_b   1.000
_cell.length_c   1.000
_cell.angle_alpha   90.00
_cell.angle_beta   90.00
_cell.angle_gamma   90.00
#
_symmetry.space_group_name_H-M   'P 1'
#
loop_
_entity.id
_entity.type
_entity.pdbx_description
1 polymer ?
#
loop_
_entity_poly.entity_id
_entity_poly.type
_entity_poly.pdbx_seq_one_letter_code
_entity_poly.pdbx_strand_id
1 'polypeptide(L)' 'MTTAQHTVEKIGGTSMSNYEAVRDNIIIGKRKKSDLYQRIFVVSAYGGVTNELLEHKKTGEP' A
#
# COMPACT_ATOMS: atom_id res chain seq x y z
N MET A 1 3.66 -27.80 15.73
CA MET A 1 3.74 -27.09 14.44
C MET A 1 3.78 -25.60 14.75
N THR A 2 4.90 -24.93 14.51
CA THR A 2 4.95 -23.46 14.59
C THR A 2 4.34 -22.92 13.31
N THR A 3 3.13 -22.40 13.36
CA THR A 3 2.55 -21.63 12.27
C THR A 3 3.43 -20.39 12.05
N ALA A 4 3.95 -20.21 10.84
CA ALA A 4 4.64 -18.98 10.48
C ALA A 4 3.66 -17.81 10.67
N GLN A 5 4.03 -16.83 11.50
CA GLN A 5 3.15 -15.71 11.80
C GLN A 5 3.16 -14.71 10.65
N HIS A 6 2.07 -14.67 9.88
CA HIS A 6 1.88 -13.67 8.84
C HIS A 6 1.49 -12.32 9.45
N THR A 7 1.90 -11.23 8.80
CA THR A 7 1.47 -9.87 9.15
C THR A 7 0.69 -9.24 8.01
N VAL A 8 -0.21 -8.31 8.36
CA VAL A 8 -0.99 -7.53 7.41
C VAL A 8 -0.76 -6.05 7.70
N GLU A 9 -0.23 -5.32 6.73
CA GLU A 9 0.08 -3.90 6.83
C GLU A 9 -0.84 -3.10 5.89
N LYS A 10 -1.56 -2.12 6.43
CA LYS A 10 -2.40 -1.21 5.64
C LYS A 10 -1.63 0.08 5.33
N ILE A 11 -1.57 0.45 4.05
CA ILE A 11 -0.96 1.72 3.60
C ILE A 11 -2.06 2.61 2.99
N GLY A 12 -2.25 3.80 3.57
CA GLY A 12 -3.27 4.76 3.16
C GLY A 12 -2.93 5.52 1.88
N GLY A 13 -3.91 6.15 1.25
CA GLY A 13 -3.72 6.85 -0.02
C GLY A 13 -2.75 8.03 0.07
N THR A 14 -2.80 8.80 1.16
CA THR A 14 -1.83 9.88 1.42
C THR A 14 -0.41 9.36 1.53
N SER A 15 -0.20 8.20 2.16
CA SER A 15 1.12 7.56 2.22
C SER A 15 1.56 7.08 0.84
N MET A 16 0.64 6.50 0.05
CA MET A 16 0.93 6.06 -1.32
C MET A 16 1.34 7.22 -2.23
N SER A 17 0.90 8.46 -1.99
CA SER A 17 1.33 9.65 -2.75
C SER A 17 2.85 9.87 -2.73
N ASN A 18 3.58 9.28 -1.78
CA ASN A 18 5.04 9.17 -1.82
C ASN A 18 5.46 7.69 -1.82
N TYR A 19 5.30 7.03 -2.98
CA TYR A 19 5.61 5.61 -3.12
C TYR A 19 7.08 5.28 -2.86
N GLU A 20 8.03 6.14 -3.24
CA GLU A 20 9.45 5.89 -2.99
C GLU A 20 9.73 5.76 -1.49
N ALA A 21 9.19 6.66 -0.68
CA ALA A 21 9.30 6.56 0.77
C ALA A 21 8.64 5.29 1.33
N VAL A 22 7.50 4.86 0.77
CA VAL A 22 6.84 3.59 1.14
C VAL A 22 7.72 2.39 0.77
N ARG A 23 8.25 2.33 -0.45
CA ARG A 23 9.12 1.26 -0.94
C ARG A 23 10.37 1.13 -0.06
N ASP A 24 11.04 2.25 0.15
CA ASP A 24 12.37 2.27 0.75
C ASP A 24 12.32 2.08 2.27
N ASN A 25 11.25 2.51 2.94
CA ASN A 25 11.14 2.41 4.40
C ASN A 25 10.19 1.30 4.87
N ILE A 26 9.06 1.09 4.19
CA ILE A 26 8.00 0.16 4.65
C ILE A 26 8.14 -1.20 4.00
N ILE A 27 8.30 -1.27 2.68
CA ILE A 27 8.40 -2.56 1.96
C ILE A 27 9.76 -3.21 2.24
N ILE A 28 10.84 -2.52 1.87
CA ILE A 28 12.21 -3.00 2.05
C ILE A 28 12.73 -2.58 3.43
N GLY A 29 12.95 -1.29 3.65
CA GLY A 29 13.54 -0.78 4.90
C GLY A 29 14.93 -1.36 5.17
N LYS A 30 15.32 -1.44 6.45
CA LYS A 30 16.59 -2.07 6.88
C LYS A 30 16.42 -3.56 7.21
N ARG A 31 15.46 -4.24 6.58
CA ARG A 31 15.09 -5.63 6.90
C ARG A 31 16.08 -6.64 6.32
N LYS A 32 16.29 -7.76 7.02
CA LYS A 32 17.04 -8.89 6.46
C LYS A 32 16.17 -9.63 5.44
N LYS A 33 16.79 -10.39 4.53
CA LYS A 33 16.05 -11.15 3.49
C LYS A 33 14.94 -12.05 4.07
N SER A 34 15.17 -12.67 5.22
CA SER A 34 14.16 -13.50 5.90
C SER A 34 12.91 -12.73 6.28
N ASP A 35 13.04 -11.44 6.61
CA ASP A 35 11.99 -10.61 7.18
C ASP A 35 11.17 -9.89 6.10
N LEU A 36 11.51 -10.12 4.82
CA LEU A 36 10.76 -9.58 3.67
C LEU A 36 9.50 -10.40 3.36
N TYR A 37 9.46 -11.65 3.79
CA TYR A 37 8.39 -12.59 3.47
C TYR A 37 7.37 -12.72 4.61
N GLN A 38 6.26 -13.38 4.34
CA GLN A 38 5.14 -13.53 5.28
C GLN A 38 4.46 -12.20 5.67
N ARG A 39 4.49 -11.24 4.74
CA ARG A 39 3.91 -9.91 4.90
C ARG A 39 2.93 -9.66 3.77
N ILE A 40 1.70 -9.30 4.12
CA ILE A 40 0.65 -8.91 3.19
C ILE A 40 0.48 -7.41 3.30
N PHE A 41 0.50 -6.72 2.16
CA PHE A 41 0.29 -5.27 2.11
C PHE A 41 -1.06 -4.99 1.46
N VAL A 42 -1.93 -4.29 2.18
CA VAL A 42 -3.18 -3.77 1.66
C VAL A 42 -2.97 -2.28 1.38
N VAL A 43 -3.08 -1.86 0.13
CA VAL A 43 -2.85 -0.47 -0.26
C VAL A 43 -4.14 0.17 -0.76
N SER A 44 -4.32 1.46 -0.45
CA SER A 44 -5.31 2.27 -1.14
C SER A 44 -4.73 2.78 -2.47
N ALA A 45 -5.59 3.28 -3.36
CA ALA A 45 -5.14 4.12 -4.47
C ALA A 45 -4.38 5.37 -3.95
N TYR A 46 -3.63 6.03 -4.83
CA TYR A 46 -2.97 7.30 -4.51
C TYR A 46 -3.97 8.34 -3.99
N GLY A 47 -3.51 9.24 -3.11
CA GLY A 47 -4.35 10.28 -2.54
C GLY A 47 -5.06 11.10 -3.63
N GLY A 48 -6.38 11.28 -3.49
CA GLY A 48 -7.22 11.99 -4.45
C GLY A 48 -7.85 11.11 -5.55
N VAL A 49 -7.18 10.05 -6.00
CA VAL A 49 -7.60 9.26 -7.18
C VAL A 49 -8.99 8.65 -7.04
N THR A 50 -9.34 8.11 -5.87
CA THR A 50 -10.69 7.57 -5.67
C THR A 50 -11.76 8.65 -5.82
N ASN A 51 -11.49 9.88 -5.39
CA ASN A 51 -12.45 10.97 -5.55
C ASN A 51 -12.57 11.37 -7.02
N GLU A 52 -11.46 11.50 -7.74
CA GLU A 52 -11.47 11.78 -9.19
C GLU A 52 -12.32 10.75 -9.96
N LEU A 53 -12.08 9.46 -9.70
CA LEU A 53 -12.88 8.37 -10.31
C LEU A 53 -14.37 8.46 -9.97
N LEU A 54 -14.71 8.89 -8.75
CA LEU A 54 -16.10 9.06 -8.33
C LEU A 54 -16.74 10.29 -8.99
N GLU A 55 -16.00 11.37 -9.20
CA GLU A 55 -16.49 12.54 -9.94
C GLU A 55 -16.69 12.21 -11.43
N HIS A 56 -15.73 11.54 -12.06
CA HIS A 56 -15.84 11.06 -13.45
C HIS A 56 -17.05 10.15 -13.65
N LYS A 57 -17.29 9.24 -12.68
CA LYS A 57 -18.49 8.39 -12.69
C LYS A 57 -19.81 9.19 -12.61
N LYS A 58 -19.82 10.35 -11.94
CA LYS A 58 -21.01 11.20 -11.83
C LYS A 58 -21.24 12.03 -13.09
N THR A 59 -20.17 12.58 -13.67
CA THR A 59 -20.24 13.48 -14.84
C THR A 59 -20.30 12.72 -16.16
N GLY A 60 -19.93 11.44 -16.18
CA GLY A 60 -19.79 10.64 -17.40
C GLY A 60 -18.52 10.96 -18.19
N GLU A 61 -17.62 11.74 -17.61
CA GLU A 61 -16.30 12.04 -18.17
C GLU A 61 -15.35 10.86 -17.92
N PRO A 62 -14.38 10.60 -18.84
CA PRO A 62 -13.37 9.56 -18.68
C PRO A 62 -12.38 9.87 -17.55
#